data_AF-A0A524HRY8-F1
#
_entry.id   AF-A0A524HRY8-F1
#
_cell.length_a   1.000
_cell.length_b   1.000
_cell.length_c   1.000
_cell.angle_alpha   90.00
_cell.angle_beta   90.00
_cell.angle_gamma   90.00
#
_symmetry.space_group_name_H-M   'P 1'
#
loop_
_entity.id
_entity.type
_entity.pdbx_description
1 polymer ?
#
loop_
_entity_poly.entity_id
_entity_poly.type
_entity_poly.pdbx_seq_one_letter_code
_entity_poly.pdbx_strand_id
1 'polypeptide(L)' 'MKILIVEDDRKVAGFIEQGLKEEGYVVDVA' A
#
# COMPACT_ATOMS: atom_id res chain seq x y z
N MET A 1 -2.28 7.07 -10.53
CA MET A 1 -3.17 7.48 -9.42
C MET A 1 -2.40 7.30 -8.11
N LYS A 2 -2.61 8.13 -7.08
CA LYS A 2 -1.96 7.98 -5.77
C LYS A 2 -2.91 7.32 -4.77
N ILE A 3 -2.41 6.36 -3.99
CA ILE A 3 -3.17 5.60 -3.00
C ILE A 3 -2.52 5.81 -1.62
N LEU A 4 -3.33 6.08 -0.61
CA LEU A 4 -2.92 6.06 0.79
C LEU A 4 -3.55 4.84 1.47
N ILE A 5 -2.71 3.97 2.02
CA ILE A 5 -3.15 2.86 2.86
C ILE A 5 -3.15 3.35 4.31
N VAL A 6 -4.29 3.23 4.99
CA VAL A 6 -4.41 3.46 6.44
C VAL A 6 -4.83 2.14 7.07
N GLU A 7 -3.91 1.50 7.78
CA GLU A 7 -4.06 0.15 8.30
C GLU A 7 -3.20 -0.02 9.56
N ASP A 8 -3.74 -0.61 10.62
CA ASP A 8 -3.04 -0.77 11.90
C ASP A 8 -2.08 -1.97 11.92
N ASP A 9 -2.36 -3.01 11.12
CA ASP A 9 -1.44 -4.12 10.94
C ASP A 9 -0.42 -3.84 9.83
N ARG A 10 0.85 -3.67 10.23
CA ARG A 10 1.98 -3.43 9.32
C ARG A 10 2.21 -4.55 8.30
N LYS A 11 1.89 -5.80 8.63
CA LYS A 11 2.05 -6.92 7.67
C LYS A 11 1.00 -6.84 6.58
N VAL A 12 -0.23 -6.50 6.95
CA VAL A 12 -1.33 -6.31 6.00
C VAL A 12 -1.05 -5.10 5.11
N ALA A 13 -0.67 -3.98 5.73
CA ALA A 13 -0.29 -2.77 4.99
C ALA A 13 0.82 -3.03 3.96
N GLY A 14 1.88 -3.76 4.36
CA GLY A 14 2.99 -4.10 3.47
C GLY A 14 2.60 -5.08 2.35
N PHE A 15 1.72 -6.04 2.62
CA PHE A 15 1.22 -6.95 1.59
C PHE A 15 0.41 -6.21 0.52
N ILE A 16 -0.45 -5.28 0.93
CA ILE A 16 -1.27 -4.48 0.02
C ILE A 16 -0.38 -3.48 -0.75
N GLU A 17 0.56 -2.82 -0.06
CA GLU A 17 1.51 -1.90 -0.67
C GLU A 17 2.30 -2.57 -1.81
N GLN A 18 2.80 -3.79 -1.59
CA GLN A 18 3.56 -4.53 -2.57
C GLN A 18 2.74 -4.81 -3.85
N GLY A 19 1.54 -5.39 -3.71
CA GLY A 19 0.69 -5.69 -4.86
C GLY A 19 0.32 -4.44 -5.67
N LEU A 20 -0.01 -3.35 -4.99
CA LEU A 20 -0.34 -2.09 -5.66
C LEU A 20 0.87 -1.45 -6.36
N LYS A 21 2.07 -1.56 -5.80
CA LYS A 21 3.30 -1.11 -6.47
C LYS A 21 3.61 -1.95 -7.71
N GLU A 22 3.39 -3.26 -7.65
CA GLU A 22 3.55 -4.17 -8.80
C GLU A 22 2.57 -3.84 -9.94
N GLU A 23 1.37 -3.37 -9.62
CA GLU A 23 0.40 -2.86 -10.61
C GLU A 23 0.72 -1.45 -11.13
N GLY A 24 1.77 -0.80 -10.63
CA GLY A 24 2.25 0.52 -11.09
C GLY A 24 1.61 1.72 -10.40
N TYR A 25 0.95 1.52 -9.25
CA TYR A 25 0.44 2.62 -8.44
C TYR A 25 1.53 3.25 -7.58
N VAL A 26 1.37 4.55 -7.29
CA VAL A 26 2.16 5.24 -6.28
C VAL A 26 1.42 5.14 -4.95
N VAL A 27 2.06 4.52 -3.96
CA VAL A 27 1.44 4.16 -2.68
C VAL A 27 2.21 4.78 -1.52
N ASP A 28 1.47 5.40 -0.60
CA ASP A 28 1.93 5.87 0.70
C ASP A 28 1.19 5.08 1.81
N VAL A 29 1.82 4.85 2.97
CA VAL A 29 1.20 4.14 4.12
C VAL A 29 1.21 5.08 5.32
N ALA A 30 0.08 5.19 6.03
CA ALA A 30 -0.10 6.06 7.20
C ALA A 30 -0.71 5.32 8.39
#